data_AF-E3K296-F1
#
_entry.id   AF-E3K296-F1
#
_cell.length_a   1.000
_cell.length_b   1.000
_cell.length_c   1.000
_cell.angle_alpha   90.00
_cell.angle_beta   90.00
_cell.angle_gamma   90.00
#
_symmetry.space_group_name_H-M   'P 1'
#
loop_
_entity.id
_entity.type
_entity.pdbx_description
1 polymer ?
#
loop_
_entity_poly.entity_id
_entity_poly.type
_entity_poly.pdbx_seq_one_letter_code
_entity_poly.pdbx_strand_id
1 'polypeptide(L)'
;MERPIGKKKAKTLMQIAAKEQVWKEEVASAHGQIASESKRLNDIFNNDSQSLKAIAQNSTTTSQLAIMNTHLKGLDDEQNEYFKLKRAAILKSLREEARSSSN
;
A
#
# COMPACT_ATOMS: atom_id res chain seq x y z
N MET A 1 11.42 62.33 -15.05
CA MET A 1 11.02 61.69 -16.33
C MET A 1 11.89 60.48 -16.55
N GLU A 2 11.29 59.29 -16.62
CA GLU A 2 11.99 58.07 -16.99
C GLU A 2 12.44 58.16 -18.45
N ARG A 3 13.70 57.83 -18.75
CA ARG A 3 14.21 57.90 -20.13
C ARG A 3 13.67 56.71 -20.93
N PRO A 4 13.23 56.90 -22.19
CA PRO A 4 12.66 55.81 -22.98
C PRO A 4 13.70 54.70 -23.21
N ILE A 5 13.26 53.46 -23.01
CA ILE A 5 14.07 52.26 -23.28
C ILE A 5 14.31 52.12 -24.79
N GLY A 6 15.57 51.89 -25.18
CA GLY A 6 15.92 51.59 -26.56
C GLY A 6 15.29 50.28 -27.05
N LYS A 7 14.83 50.26 -28.31
CA LYS A 7 14.11 49.14 -28.96
C LYS A 7 14.77 47.77 -28.77
N LYS A 8 16.10 47.68 -28.82
CA LYS A 8 16.85 46.43 -28.59
C LYS A 8 16.63 45.89 -27.17
N LYS A 9 16.75 46.74 -26.16
CA LYS A 9 16.58 46.38 -24.75
C LYS A 9 15.13 45.97 -24.46
N ALA A 10 14.14 46.68 -25.01
CA ALA A 10 12.73 46.28 -24.90
C ALA A 10 12.48 44.87 -25.49
N LYS A 11 13.02 44.58 -26.69
CA LYS A 11 12.88 43.26 -27.32
C LYS A 11 13.50 42.15 -26.47
N THR A 12 14.68 42.38 -25.89
CA THR A 12 15.33 41.39 -25.01
C THR A 12 14.48 41.13 -23.76
N LEU A 13 13.93 42.17 -23.13
CA LEU A 13 13.07 42.00 -21.95
C LEU A 13 11.80 41.20 -22.26
N MET A 14 11.17 41.44 -23.41
CA MET A 14 10.01 40.65 -23.84
C MET A 14 10.37 39.17 -24.07
N GLN A 15 11.53 38.89 -24.65
CA GLN A 15 12.01 37.51 -24.85
C GLN A 15 12.30 36.80 -23.52
N ILE A 16 12.88 37.51 -22.55
CA ILE A 16 13.13 36.96 -21.21
C ILE A 16 11.79 36.65 -20.54
N ALA A 17 10.85 37.58 -20.54
CA ALA A 17 9.54 37.38 -19.94
C ALA A 17 8.77 36.21 -20.58
N ALA A 18 8.84 36.06 -21.91
CA ALA A 18 8.23 34.93 -22.61
C ALA A 18 8.85 33.59 -22.20
N LYS A 19 10.19 33.53 -22.07
CA LYS A 19 10.88 32.31 -21.60
C LYS A 19 10.57 32.00 -20.14
N GLU A 20 10.49 33.01 -19.30
CA GLU A 20 10.15 32.86 -17.89
C GLU A 20 8.73 32.30 -17.72
N GLN A 21 7.79 32.77 -18.54
CA GLN A 21 6.42 32.26 -18.55
C GLN A 21 6.35 30.79 -18.96
N VAL A 22 7.04 30.42 -20.04
CA VAL A 22 7.12 29.02 -20.49
C VAL A 22 7.72 28.13 -19.41
N TRP A 23 8.82 28.57 -18.78
CA TRP A 23 9.45 27.82 -17.69
C TRP A 23 8.50 27.63 -16.50
N LYS A 24 7.75 28.67 -16.11
CA LYS A 24 6.76 28.58 -15.02
C LYS A 24 5.66 27.57 -15.34
N GLU A 25 5.17 27.55 -16.58
CA GLU A 25 4.15 26.61 -17.03
C GLU A 25 4.68 25.17 -17.04
N GLU A 26 5.90 24.95 -17.52
CA GLU A 26 6.57 23.64 -17.51
C GLU A 26 6.75 23.11 -16.08
N VAL A 27 7.23 23.96 -15.16
CA VAL A 27 7.39 23.59 -13.74
C VAL A 27 6.05 23.28 -13.08
N ALA A 28 5.02 24.10 -13.33
CA ALA A 28 3.69 23.85 -12.79
C ALA A 28 3.10 22.52 -13.31
N SER A 29 3.27 22.24 -14.61
CA SER A 29 2.86 20.98 -15.21
C SER A 29 3.59 19.79 -14.59
N ALA A 30 4.92 19.89 -14.43
CA ALA A 30 5.73 18.84 -13.80
C ALA A 30 5.29 18.57 -12.35
N HIS A 31 5.03 19.61 -11.55
CA HIS A 31 4.51 19.46 -10.20
C HIS A 31 3.13 18.80 -10.17
N GLY A 32 2.24 19.15 -11.12
CA GLY A 32 0.95 18.50 -11.29
C GLY A 32 1.09 17.00 -11.55
N GLN A 33 1.98 16.61 -12.46
CA GLN A 33 2.27 15.21 -12.76
C GLN A 33 2.82 14.47 -11.54
N ILE A 34 3.79 15.06 -10.82
CA ILE A 34 4.35 14.46 -9.60
C ILE A 34 3.26 14.24 -8.55
N ALA A 35 2.37 15.21 -8.33
CA ALA A 35 1.29 15.08 -7.38
C ALA A 35 0.29 13.96 -7.77
N SER A 36 -0.06 13.86 -9.05
CA SER A 36 -0.93 12.81 -9.57
C SER A 36 -0.30 11.42 -9.43
N GLU A 37 0.97 11.27 -9.79
CA GLU A 37 1.70 10.01 -9.69
C GLU A 37 1.93 9.61 -8.23
N SER A 38 2.21 10.56 -7.34
CA SER A 38 2.30 10.34 -5.89
C SER A 38 0.99 9.81 -5.31
N LYS A 39 -0.16 10.40 -5.71
CA LYS A 39 -1.47 9.88 -5.32
C LYS A 39 -1.68 8.45 -5.83
N ARG A 40 -1.36 8.18 -7.11
CA ARG A 40 -1.48 6.84 -7.68
C ARG A 40 -0.64 5.81 -6.92
N LEU A 41 0.58 6.17 -6.51
CA LEU A 41 1.45 5.30 -5.72
C LEU A 41 0.83 4.97 -4.35
N ASN A 42 0.24 5.96 -3.67
CA ASN A 42 -0.44 5.71 -2.40
C ASN A 42 -1.65 4.78 -2.56
N ASP A 43 -2.42 4.96 -3.63
CA ASP A 43 -3.57 4.10 -3.93
C ASP A 43 -3.11 2.64 -4.19
N ILE A 44 -2.00 2.46 -4.92
CA ILE A 44 -1.36 1.15 -5.16
C ILE A 44 -0.91 0.53 -3.83
N PHE A 45 -0.16 1.27 -3.00
CA PHE A 45 0.31 0.74 -1.72
C PHE A 45 -0.83 0.35 -0.79
N ASN A 46 -1.91 1.14 -0.76
CA ASN A 46 -3.07 0.79 0.03
C ASN A 46 -3.71 -0.52 -0.48
N ASN A 47 -3.89 -0.68 -1.79
CA ASN A 47 -4.43 -1.92 -2.36
C ASN A 47 -3.51 -3.12 -2.07
N ASP A 48 -2.21 -2.99 -2.31
CA ASP A 48 -1.23 -4.05 -2.07
C ASP A 48 -1.21 -4.45 -0.60
N SER A 49 -1.29 -3.48 0.32
CA SER A 49 -1.34 -3.76 1.76
C SER A 49 -2.59 -4.57 2.16
N GLN A 50 -3.75 -4.26 1.57
CA GLN A 50 -5.00 -4.97 1.81
C GLN A 50 -4.94 -6.38 1.22
N SER A 51 -4.39 -6.51 0.01
CA SER A 51 -4.18 -7.80 -0.66
C SER A 51 -3.23 -8.70 0.14
N LEU A 52 -2.11 -8.16 0.64
CA LEU A 52 -1.18 -8.89 1.50
C LEU A 52 -1.82 -9.32 2.82
N LYS A 53 -2.64 -8.45 3.43
CA LYS A 53 -3.40 -8.80 4.63
C LYS A 53 -4.36 -9.96 4.37
N ALA A 54 -5.10 -9.92 3.27
CA ALA A 54 -6.02 -10.98 2.88
C ALA A 54 -5.29 -12.32 2.61
N ILE A 55 -4.14 -12.27 1.93
CA ILE A 55 -3.29 -13.45 1.68
C ILE A 55 -2.78 -14.04 3.00
N ALA A 56 -2.30 -13.20 3.93
CA ALA A 56 -1.81 -13.67 5.23
C ALA A 56 -2.93 -14.32 6.06
N GLN A 57 -4.12 -13.72 6.05
CA GLN A 57 -5.31 -14.29 6.70
C GLN A 57 -5.69 -15.64 6.08
N ASN A 58 -5.78 -15.71 4.75
CA ASN A 58 -6.12 -16.94 4.05
C ASN A 58 -5.08 -18.05 4.25
N SER A 59 -3.80 -17.71 4.24
CA SER A 59 -2.70 -18.64 4.53
C SER A 59 -2.79 -19.21 5.95
N THR A 60 -3.11 -18.35 6.92
CA THR A 60 -3.34 -18.76 8.31
C THR A 60 -4.51 -19.74 8.39
N THR A 61 -5.66 -19.41 7.80
CA THR A 61 -6.85 -20.27 7.79
C THR A 61 -6.56 -21.60 7.10
N THR A 62 -5.89 -21.59 5.96
CA THR A 62 -5.52 -22.80 5.21
C THR A 62 -4.63 -23.72 6.04
N SER A 63 -3.63 -23.16 6.73
CA SER A 63 -2.73 -23.91 7.61
C SER A 63 -3.47 -24.51 8.81
N GLN A 64 -4.38 -23.75 9.42
CA GLN A 64 -5.23 -24.24 10.51
C GLN A 64 -6.15 -25.38 10.04
N LEU A 65 -6.76 -25.24 8.86
CA LEU A 65 -7.59 -26.29 8.27
C LEU A 65 -6.79 -27.57 7.98
N ALA A 66 -5.57 -27.44 7.46
CA ALA A 66 -4.70 -28.59 7.26
C ALA A 66 -4.44 -29.35 8.57
N ILE A 67 -4.08 -28.63 9.64
CA ILE A 67 -3.89 -29.20 11.00
C ILE A 67 -5.17 -29.88 11.52
N MET A 68 -6.32 -29.23 11.34
CA MET A 68 -7.62 -29.75 11.79
C MET A 68 -8.03 -31.02 11.03
N ASN A 69 -7.66 -31.12 9.74
CA ASN A 69 -8.03 -32.24 8.88
C ASN A 69 -7.02 -33.39 8.85
N THR A 70 -5.81 -33.23 9.40
CA THR A 70 -4.81 -34.32 9.45
C THR A 70 -5.37 -35.61 10.04
N HIS A 71 -5.21 -36.74 9.37
CA HIS A 71 -5.57 -38.03 9.94
C HIS A 71 -4.53 -38.44 11.00
N LEU A 72 -4.99 -38.75 12.22
CA LEU A 72 -4.09 -39.11 13.32
C LEU A 72 -3.70 -40.60 13.33
N LYS A 73 -4.32 -41.42 12.48
CA LYS A 73 -4.06 -42.85 12.40
C LYS A 73 -2.72 -43.09 11.70
N GLY A 74 -1.82 -43.84 12.35
CA GLY A 74 -0.50 -44.16 11.80
C GLY A 74 0.57 -43.11 12.05
N LEU A 75 0.25 -42.06 12.83
CA LEU A 75 1.25 -41.16 13.39
C LEU A 75 1.85 -41.76 14.67
N ASP A 76 3.10 -41.43 14.96
CA ASP A 76 3.70 -41.72 16.27
C ASP A 76 3.06 -40.88 17.40
N ASP A 77 3.37 -41.23 18.65
CA ASP A 77 2.75 -40.61 19.82
C ASP A 77 3.04 -39.11 19.91
N GLU A 78 4.25 -38.67 19.56
CA GLU A 78 4.66 -37.26 19.61
C GLU A 78 3.95 -36.43 18.55
N GLN A 79 3.86 -36.93 17.32
CA GLN A 79 3.10 -36.31 16.24
C GLN A 79 1.61 -36.21 16.60
N ASN A 80 1.05 -37.27 17.18
CA ASN A 80 -0.34 -37.30 17.59
C ASN A 80 -0.63 -36.25 18.67
N GLU A 81 0.25 -36.15 19.68
CA GLU A 81 0.20 -35.12 20.71
C GLU A 81 0.31 -33.71 20.12
N TYR A 82 1.27 -33.49 19.21
CA TYR A 82 1.45 -32.20 18.52
C TYR A 82 0.15 -31.73 17.84
N PHE A 83 -0.48 -32.59 17.03
CA PHE A 83 -1.70 -32.20 16.32
C PHE A 83 -2.87 -31.98 17.29
N LYS A 84 -3.00 -32.79 18.35
CA LYS A 84 -4.03 -32.57 19.39
C LYS A 84 -3.86 -31.21 20.07
N LEU A 85 -2.64 -30.86 20.49
CA LEU A 85 -2.33 -29.58 21.12
C LEU A 85 -2.61 -28.41 20.18
N LYS A 86 -2.18 -28.51 18.91
CA LYS A 86 -2.44 -27.45 17.91
C LYS A 86 -3.92 -27.25 17.65
N ARG A 87 -4.71 -28.33 17.52
CA ARG A 87 -6.18 -28.22 17.37
C ARG A 87 -6.84 -27.58 18.58
N ALA A 88 -6.43 -27.95 19.79
CA ALA A 88 -6.94 -27.34 21.01
C ALA A 88 -6.64 -25.83 21.07
N ALA A 89 -5.43 -25.43 20.69
CA ALA A 89 -5.05 -24.02 20.61
C ALA A 89 -5.89 -23.26 19.57
N ILE A 90 -6.04 -23.80 18.35
CA ILE A 90 -6.87 -23.19 17.29
C ILE A 90 -8.32 -23.01 17.76
N LEU A 91 -8.93 -24.04 18.35
CA LEU A 91 -10.30 -23.97 18.87
C LEU A 91 -10.45 -22.96 20.01
N LYS A 92 -9.44 -22.83 20.87
CA LYS A 92 -9.46 -21.83 21.95
C LYS A 92 -9.46 -20.41 21.37
N SER A 93 -8.55 -20.11 20.44
CA SER A 93 -8.47 -18.80 19.79
C SER A 93 -9.76 -18.45 19.05
N LEU A 94 -10.33 -19.39 18.28
CA LEU A 94 -11.61 -19.16 17.57
C LEU A 94 -12.77 -18.84 18.53
N ARG A 95 -12.80 -19.48 19.71
CA ARG A 95 -13.82 -19.19 20.73
C ARG A 95 -13.62 -17.82 21.38
N GLU A 96 -12.37 -17.41 21.59
CA GLU A 96 -12.03 -16.08 22.12
C GLU A 96 -12.41 -14.97 21.13
N GLU A 97 -12.12 -15.17 19.84
CA GLU A 97 -12.53 -14.27 18.76
C GLU A 97 -14.05 -14.14 18.67
N ALA A 98 -14.77 -15.27 18.71
CA ALA A 98 -16.24 -15.28 18.67
C ALA A 98 -16.86 -14.53 19.87
N ARG A 99 -16.26 -14.65 21.05
CA ARG A 99 -16.69 -13.90 22.25
C ARG A 99 -16.40 -12.41 22.13
N SER A 100 -15.22 -12.03 21.61
CA SER A 100 -14.84 -10.64 21.43
C SER A 100 -15.71 -9.94 20.38
N SER A 101 -16.20 -10.66 19.37
CA SER A 101 -17.03 -10.10 18.31
C SER A 101 -18.52 -10.01 18.66
N SER A 102 -18.94 -10.59 19.80
CA SER A 102 -20.32 -10.59 20.29
C SER A 102 -20.59 -9.55 21.38
N ASN A 103 -19.57 -8.78 21.79
CA ASN A 103 -19.65 -7.63 22.69
C ASN A 103 -19.49 -6.33 21.89
#